data_AF-A0A7C4NAN4-F1
#
_entry.id   AF-A0A7C4NAN4-F1
#
_cell.length_a   1.000
_cell.length_b   1.000
_cell.length_c   1.000
_cell.angle_alpha   90.00
_cell.angle_beta   90.00
_cell.angle_gamma   90.00
#
_symmetry.space_group_name_H-M   'P 1'
#
loop_
_entity.id
_entity.type
_entity.pdbx_description
1 polymer ?
#
loop_
_entity_poly.entity_id
_entity_poly.type
_entity_poly.pdbx_seq_one_letter_code
_entity_poly.pdbx_strand_id
1 'polypeptide(L)'
;MTTLSVQIVGAKLVRMGLQNLDREIPNIGAQQIYEAFQRAKERVTRYPPSPRRVRWDSEKQRAAFFATNGFGGGIPYMRTGTYGKSWIIRRNPRAARAMAGYSLIGQARYSKYVGGDAYGTSQSRIHGNRWAKVRTSVEKEMKPLPRSIRVHITMVARRTGLKGA
;
A
#
# COMPACT_ATOMS: atom_id res chain seq x y z
N MET A 1 -19.85 -37.32 -43.59
CA MET A 1 -19.56 -36.59 -42.34
C MET A 1 -18.21 -37.05 -41.85
N THR A 2 -17.23 -36.15 -41.78
CA THR A 2 -15.84 -36.52 -41.44
C THR A 2 -15.61 -36.14 -39.99
N THR A 3 -15.39 -37.12 -39.12
CA THR A 3 -15.14 -36.92 -37.69
C THR A 3 -13.64 -36.76 -37.48
N LEU A 4 -13.21 -35.59 -37.00
CA LEU A 4 -11.81 -35.37 -36.61
C LEU A 4 -11.62 -35.84 -35.16
N SER A 5 -10.74 -36.82 -34.94
CA SER A 5 -10.30 -37.23 -33.60
C SER A 5 -8.90 -36.68 -33.33
N VAL A 6 -8.77 -35.88 -32.27
CA VAL A 6 -7.47 -35.36 -31.80
C VAL A 6 -7.05 -36.16 -30.58
N GLN A 7 -5.92 -36.87 -30.67
CA GLN A 7 -5.33 -37.63 -29.56
C GLN A 7 -4.38 -36.72 -28.78
N ILE A 8 -4.75 -36.33 -27.56
CA ILE A 8 -3.86 -35.54 -26.69
C ILE A 8 -2.93 -36.50 -25.95
N VAL A 9 -1.71 -36.66 -26.45
CA VAL A 9 -0.64 -37.38 -25.75
C VAL A 9 -0.21 -36.56 -24.53
N GLY A 10 -0.19 -37.17 -23.34
CA GLY A 10 0.17 -36.46 -22.10
C GLY A 10 -0.99 -35.75 -21.39
N ALA A 11 -2.25 -36.09 -21.69
CA ALA A 11 -3.43 -35.50 -21.07
C ALA A 11 -3.40 -35.49 -19.52
N LYS A 12 -2.77 -36.49 -18.88
CA LYS A 12 -2.57 -36.52 -17.42
C LYS A 12 -1.62 -35.43 -16.93
N LEU A 13 -0.55 -35.16 -17.67
CA LEU A 13 0.45 -34.14 -17.34
C LEU A 13 -0.12 -32.74 -17.53
N VAL A 14 -0.88 -32.54 -18.63
CA VAL A 14 -1.63 -31.30 -18.89
C VAL A 14 -2.69 -31.07 -17.80
N ARG A 15 -3.45 -32.11 -17.43
CA ARG A 15 -4.44 -32.04 -16.34
C ARG A 15 -3.79 -31.71 -15.00
N MET A 16 -2.67 -32.34 -14.64
CA MET A 16 -1.93 -32.02 -13.43
C MET A 16 -1.37 -30.58 -13.46
N GLY A 17 -0.83 -30.14 -14.60
CA GLY A 17 -0.37 -28.77 -14.79
C GLY A 17 -1.51 -27.75 -14.59
N LEU A 18 -2.67 -27.99 -15.19
CA LEU A 18 -3.85 -27.13 -15.04
C LEU A 18 -4.44 -27.16 -13.63
N GLN A 19 -4.49 -28.33 -12.99
CA GLN A 19 -4.96 -28.48 -11.60
C GLN A 19 -4.02 -27.80 -10.60
N ASN A 20 -2.71 -27.84 -10.86
CA ASN A 20 -1.73 -27.10 -10.08
C ASN A 20 -1.87 -25.60 -10.34
N LEU A 21 -2.04 -25.19 -11.60
CA LEU A 21 -2.24 -23.79 -11.95
C LEU A 21 -3.45 -23.19 -11.22
N ASP A 22 -4.57 -23.90 -11.16
CA ASP A 22 -5.78 -23.45 -10.44
C ASP A 22 -5.51 -23.22 -8.94
N ARG A 23 -4.68 -24.06 -8.32
CA ARG A 23 -4.23 -23.90 -6.93
C ARG A 23 -3.22 -22.77 -6.74
N GLU A 24 -2.44 -22.46 -7.78
CA GLU A 24 -1.42 -21.40 -7.75
C GLU A 24 -1.96 -20.01 -8.10
N ILE A 25 -3.10 -19.91 -8.81
CA ILE A 25 -3.73 -18.62 -9.15
C ILE A 25 -3.91 -17.70 -7.93
N PRO A 26 -4.43 -18.17 -6.77
CA PRO A 26 -4.51 -17.37 -5.56
C PRO A 26 -3.15 -16.89 -5.03
N ASN A 27 -2.10 -17.71 -5.17
CA ASN A 27 -0.74 -17.37 -4.74
C ASN A 27 -0.13 -16.30 -5.65
N ILE A 28 -0.30 -16.43 -6.96
CA ILE A 28 0.13 -15.41 -7.94
C ILE A 28 -0.56 -14.08 -7.68
N GLY A 29 -1.88 -14.11 -7.44
CA GLY A 29 -2.64 -12.90 -7.09
C GLY A 29 -2.16 -12.27 -5.77
N ALA A 30 -1.92 -13.08 -4.75
CA ALA A 30 -1.39 -12.61 -3.46
C ALA A 30 0.00 -11.97 -3.61
N GLN A 31 0.87 -12.57 -4.41
CA GLN A 31 2.21 -12.05 -4.69
C GLN A 31 2.15 -10.69 -5.40
N GLN A 32 1.32 -10.55 -6.43
CA GLN A 32 1.16 -9.27 -7.13
C GLN A 32 0.61 -8.16 -6.23
N ILE A 33 -0.32 -8.50 -5.33
CA ILE A 33 -0.82 -7.55 -4.32
C ILE A 33 0.31 -7.17 -3.36
N TYR A 34 1.07 -8.13 -2.86
CA TYR A 34 2.19 -7.86 -1.96
C TYR A 34 3.23 -6.93 -2.60
N GLU A 35 3.60 -7.18 -3.86
CA GLU A 35 4.50 -6.33 -4.61
C GLU A 35 3.94 -4.90 -4.82
N ALA A 36 2.64 -4.77 -5.08
CA ALA A 36 1.98 -3.46 -5.13
C ALA A 36 2.08 -2.71 -3.80
N PHE A 37 1.91 -3.42 -2.67
CA PHE A 37 2.09 -2.85 -1.34
C PHE A 37 3.55 -2.49 -1.04
N GLN A 38 4.52 -3.24 -1.55
CA GLN A 38 5.95 -2.89 -1.44
C GLN A 38 6.28 -1.61 -2.21
N ARG A 39 5.82 -1.49 -3.47
CA ARG A 39 5.98 -0.25 -4.23
C ARG A 39 5.27 0.94 -3.56
N ALA A 40 4.10 0.72 -2.99
CA ALA A 40 3.39 1.75 -2.23
C ALA A 40 4.18 2.15 -0.98
N LYS A 41 4.76 1.19 -0.25
CA LYS A 41 5.66 1.43 0.89
C LYS A 41 6.85 2.27 0.47
N GLU A 42 7.58 1.89 -0.57
CA GLU A 42 8.73 2.66 -1.09
C GLU A 42 8.34 4.10 -1.44
N ARG A 43 7.16 4.30 -2.03
CA ARG A 43 6.66 5.63 -2.38
C ARG A 43 6.39 6.49 -1.15
N VAL A 44 5.75 5.94 -0.11
CA VAL A 44 5.46 6.70 1.12
C VAL A 44 6.70 6.95 1.96
N THR A 45 7.69 6.05 1.95
CA THR A 45 8.91 6.19 2.76
C THR A 45 10.00 7.04 2.10
N ARG A 46 9.89 7.31 0.79
CA ARG A 46 10.83 8.16 0.07
C ARG A 46 10.85 9.58 0.63
N TYR A 47 12.03 10.02 1.05
CA TYR A 47 12.23 11.37 1.56
C TYR A 47 12.07 12.42 0.45
N PRO A 48 11.21 13.44 0.64
CA PRO A 48 11.17 14.56 -0.29
C PRO A 48 12.34 15.51 -0.04
N PRO A 49 12.67 16.35 -1.05
CA PRO A 49 13.64 17.43 -0.86
C PRO A 49 13.21 18.38 0.26
N SER A 50 14.17 19.15 0.76
CA SER A 50 13.92 20.19 1.74
C SER A 50 12.87 21.19 1.22
N PRO A 51 11.90 21.60 2.04
CA PRO A 51 10.86 22.51 1.60
C PRO A 51 11.45 23.89 1.32
N ARG A 52 11.11 24.49 0.16
CA ARG A 52 11.40 25.91 -0.10
C ARG A 52 10.51 26.84 0.74
N ARG A 53 9.28 26.41 1.03
CA ARG A 53 8.30 27.13 1.87
C ARG A 53 7.54 26.12 2.73
N VAL A 54 7.37 26.42 4.02
CA VAL A 54 6.61 25.59 4.96
C VAL A 54 5.19 26.14 5.09
N ARG A 55 4.19 25.29 4.88
CA ARG A 55 2.78 25.64 5.07
C ARG A 55 2.33 25.13 6.43
N TRP A 56 2.14 26.03 7.38
CA TRP A 56 1.76 25.67 8.75
C TRP A 56 0.28 25.29 8.85
N ASP A 57 -0.04 24.39 9.78
CA ASP A 57 -1.43 24.06 10.11
C ASP A 57 -2.08 25.18 10.92
N SER A 58 -1.30 25.88 11.74
CA SER A 58 -1.72 27.00 12.58
C SER A 58 -0.55 27.93 12.92
N GLU A 59 -0.86 29.17 13.31
CA GLU A 59 0.16 30.12 13.79
C GLU A 59 0.84 29.62 15.07
N LYS A 60 0.10 28.93 15.95
CA LYS A 60 0.67 28.28 17.14
C LYS A 60 1.76 27.26 16.78
N GLN A 61 1.54 26.44 15.75
CA GLN A 61 2.54 25.47 15.27
C GLN A 61 3.77 26.19 14.70
N ARG A 62 3.57 27.27 13.94
CA ARG A 62 4.65 28.10 13.41
C ARG A 62 5.48 28.71 14.54
N ALA A 63 4.84 29.37 15.49
CA ALA A 63 5.50 29.98 16.65
C ALA A 63 6.27 28.94 17.46
N ALA A 64 5.67 27.78 17.74
CA ALA A 64 6.33 26.69 18.45
C ALA A 64 7.56 26.16 17.70
N PHE A 65 7.51 26.05 16.37
CA PHE A 65 8.66 25.62 15.57
C PHE A 65 9.84 26.58 15.75
N PHE A 66 9.61 27.89 15.65
CA PHE A 66 10.66 28.89 15.81
C PHE A 66 11.14 29.01 17.26
N ALA A 67 10.24 28.89 18.24
CA ALA A 67 10.60 28.91 19.66
C ALA A 67 11.44 27.69 20.10
N THR A 68 11.37 26.58 19.35
CA THR A 68 12.07 25.31 19.68
C THR A 68 13.20 24.97 18.71
N ASN A 69 13.65 25.93 17.89
CA ASN A 69 14.67 25.72 16.86
C ASN A 69 14.37 24.49 15.95
N GLY A 70 13.10 24.26 15.60
CA GLY A 70 12.72 23.17 14.70
C GLY A 70 12.17 21.92 15.40
N PHE A 71 11.15 22.08 16.24
CA PHE A 71 10.52 21.00 17.03
C PHE A 71 11.48 20.34 18.04
N GLY A 72 12.37 21.13 18.66
CA GLY A 72 13.22 20.69 19.77
C GLY A 72 14.52 20.00 19.36
N GLY A 73 14.83 19.90 18.06
CA GLY A 73 16.05 19.26 17.56
C GLY A 73 17.18 20.22 17.15
N GLY A 74 16.93 21.52 17.10
CA GLY A 74 17.84 22.46 16.45
C GLY A 74 17.79 22.35 14.92
N ILE A 75 18.11 23.44 14.22
CA ILE A 75 18.57 23.38 12.84
C ILE A 75 20.09 23.19 12.94
N PRO A 76 20.68 22.10 12.41
CA PRO A 76 20.10 21.15 11.46
C PRO A 76 19.50 19.89 12.11
N TYR A 77 18.21 19.63 11.85
CA TYR A 77 17.57 18.35 12.19
C TYR A 77 18.05 17.25 11.23
N MET A 78 18.69 16.22 11.77
CA MET A 78 19.10 15.03 11.02
C MET A 78 17.94 14.03 10.93
N ARG A 79 17.63 13.57 9.71
CA ARG A 79 16.59 12.55 9.49
C ARG A 79 17.07 11.20 10.01
N THR A 80 16.35 10.64 10.97
CA THR A 80 16.72 9.36 11.63
C THR A 80 16.30 8.10 10.86
N GLY A 81 15.53 8.23 9.78
CA GLY A 81 14.92 7.07 9.12
C GLY A 81 13.67 6.51 9.83
N THR A 82 13.35 6.97 11.05
CA THR A 82 12.30 6.35 11.89
C THR A 82 10.94 6.30 11.20
N TYR A 83 10.57 7.36 10.47
CA TYR A 83 9.32 7.37 9.71
C TYR A 83 9.26 6.21 8.72
N GLY A 84 10.28 6.05 7.87
CA GLY A 84 10.34 4.98 6.88
C GLY A 84 10.33 3.58 7.51
N LYS A 85 11.11 3.41 8.58
CA LYS A 85 11.20 2.15 9.34
C LYS A 85 9.88 1.77 10.02
N SER A 86 9.01 2.74 10.31
CA SER A 86 7.72 2.49 10.97
C SER A 86 6.64 1.89 10.06
N TRP A 87 6.86 1.82 8.75
CA TRP A 87 5.90 1.26 7.81
C TRP A 87 6.06 -0.25 7.64
N ILE A 88 5.01 -0.99 7.97
CA ILE A 88 4.97 -2.44 7.81
C ILE A 88 3.83 -2.84 6.87
N ILE A 89 4.04 -3.95 6.15
CA ILE A 89 3.01 -4.61 5.37
C ILE A 89 2.54 -5.80 6.19
N ARG A 90 1.25 -5.82 6.52
CA ARG A 90 0.64 -6.88 7.32
C ARG A 90 -0.41 -7.61 6.50
N ARG A 91 -0.33 -8.94 6.47
CA ARG A 91 -1.39 -9.77 5.90
C ARG A 91 -2.65 -9.64 6.76
N ASN A 92 -3.80 -9.44 6.13
CA ASN A 92 -5.08 -9.41 6.82
C ASN A 92 -5.60 -10.86 6.96
N PRO A 93 -5.61 -11.43 8.18
CA PRO A 93 -6.01 -12.83 8.37
C PRO A 93 -7.50 -13.06 8.06
N ARG A 94 -8.35 -12.03 8.15
CA ARG A 94 -9.77 -12.12 7.77
C ARG A 94 -9.96 -12.14 6.26
N ALA A 95 -9.03 -11.51 5.53
CA ALA A 95 -8.99 -11.58 4.07
C ALA A 95 -8.44 -12.93 3.57
N ALA A 96 -7.51 -13.55 4.31
CA ALA A 96 -6.79 -14.76 3.89
C ALA A 96 -7.69 -15.96 3.52
N ARG A 97 -8.92 -16.06 4.06
CA ARG A 97 -9.88 -17.13 3.69
C ARG A 97 -10.54 -16.93 2.31
N ALA A 98 -10.39 -15.76 1.69
CA ALA A 98 -11.07 -15.38 0.44
C ALA A 98 -10.12 -14.74 -0.60
N MET A 99 -8.80 -14.96 -0.47
CA MET A 99 -7.65 -14.30 -1.15
C MET A 99 -6.94 -13.26 -0.27
N ALA A 100 -5.61 -13.35 -0.21
CA ALA A 100 -4.76 -12.61 0.73
C ALA A 100 -4.86 -11.08 0.55
N GLY A 101 -5.58 -10.41 1.45
CA GLY A 101 -5.51 -8.97 1.60
C GLY A 101 -4.27 -8.55 2.39
N TYR A 102 -3.67 -7.43 2.03
CA TYR A 102 -2.57 -6.80 2.77
C TYR A 102 -2.98 -5.42 3.26
N SER A 103 -2.29 -4.92 4.29
CA SER A 103 -2.47 -3.57 4.83
C SER A 103 -1.10 -2.91 5.02
N LEU A 104 -0.99 -1.63 4.65
CA LEU A 104 0.19 -0.81 4.86
C LEU A 104 -0.03 0.04 6.10
N ILE A 105 0.72 -0.23 7.17
CA ILE A 105 0.46 0.32 8.51
C ILE A 105 1.67 1.13 8.97
N GLY A 106 1.44 2.39 9.33
CA GLY A 106 2.44 3.25 9.97
C GLY A 106 2.38 3.10 11.49
N GLN A 107 3.41 2.47 12.08
CA GLN A 107 3.43 2.17 13.52
C GLN A 107 3.76 3.40 14.38
N ALA A 108 4.48 4.38 13.83
CA ALA A 108 4.78 5.61 14.54
C ALA A 108 3.51 6.45 14.70
N ARG A 109 3.23 6.95 15.92
CA ARG A 109 2.04 7.78 16.21
C ARG A 109 1.91 9.00 15.29
N TYR A 110 3.05 9.57 14.87
CA TYR A 110 3.10 10.74 13.98
C TYR A 110 3.00 10.39 12.49
N SER A 111 3.06 9.11 12.11
CA SER A 111 3.11 8.69 10.70
C SER A 111 1.91 9.19 9.89
N LYS A 112 0.72 9.22 10.50
CA LYS A 112 -0.52 9.76 9.90
C LYS A 112 -0.43 11.25 9.57
N TYR A 113 0.37 12.03 10.29
CA TYR A 113 0.55 13.45 9.99
C TYR A 113 1.54 13.68 8.84
N VAL A 114 2.41 12.71 8.55
CA VAL A 114 3.39 12.78 7.46
C VAL A 114 2.82 12.22 6.15
N GLY A 115 2.27 11.01 6.18
CA GLY A 115 1.75 10.29 5.00
C GLY A 115 0.23 10.26 4.89
N GLY A 116 -0.51 10.85 5.83
CA GLY A 116 -1.95 10.67 5.93
C GLY A 116 -2.35 9.32 6.53
N ASP A 117 -3.64 9.16 6.78
CA ASP A 117 -4.26 7.91 7.22
C ASP A 117 -4.78 7.07 6.04
N ALA A 118 -5.46 5.97 6.34
CA ALA A 118 -6.05 5.05 5.36
C ALA A 118 -7.11 5.71 4.47
N TYR A 119 -7.72 6.82 4.91
CA TYR A 119 -8.71 7.58 4.17
C TYR A 119 -8.08 8.70 3.32
N GLY A 120 -6.76 8.87 3.40
CA GLY A 120 -6.06 9.98 2.74
C GLY A 120 -6.22 11.32 3.46
N THR A 121 -6.74 11.27 4.69
CA THR A 121 -6.92 12.43 5.58
C THR A 121 -5.75 12.52 6.58
N SER A 122 -5.81 13.45 7.52
CA SER A 122 -4.82 13.64 8.60
C SER A 122 -3.39 14.09 8.22
N GLN A 123 -3.00 14.15 6.94
CA GLN A 123 -1.69 14.68 6.56
C GLN A 123 -1.63 16.18 6.90
N SER A 124 -0.63 16.58 7.69
CA SER A 124 -0.36 17.98 8.04
C SER A 124 0.01 18.80 6.80
N ARG A 125 -0.41 20.06 6.76
CA ARG A 125 -0.09 21.01 5.68
C ARG A 125 1.41 21.19 5.49
N ILE A 126 2.21 21.01 6.54
CA ILE A 126 3.68 21.11 6.40
C ILE A 126 4.18 20.01 5.47
N HIS A 127 3.58 18.81 5.50
CA HIS A 127 3.96 17.66 4.68
C HIS A 127 3.22 17.58 3.34
N GLY A 128 2.14 18.35 3.18
CA GLY A 128 1.32 18.40 1.97
C GLY A 128 2.13 18.70 0.71
N ASN A 129 1.81 18.01 -0.38
CA ASN A 129 2.48 18.07 -1.69
C ASN A 129 3.97 17.69 -1.70
N ARG A 130 4.53 17.22 -0.58
CA ARG A 130 5.93 16.78 -0.48
C ARG A 130 6.00 15.28 -0.18
N TRP A 131 5.25 14.84 0.82
CA TRP A 131 5.16 13.44 1.18
C TRP A 131 4.00 12.78 0.45
N ALA A 132 4.23 11.60 -0.10
CA ALA A 132 3.18 10.84 -0.75
C ALA A 132 2.14 10.40 0.29
N LYS A 133 0.86 10.57 -0.06
CA LYS A 133 -0.24 10.07 0.77
C LYS A 133 -0.34 8.56 0.68
N VAL A 134 -0.59 7.90 1.79
CA VAL A 134 -0.67 6.43 1.89
C VAL A 134 -1.78 5.90 1.01
N ARG A 135 -3.00 6.43 1.16
CA ARG A 135 -4.15 6.05 0.34
C ARG A 135 -3.86 6.16 -1.16
N THR A 136 -3.44 7.33 -1.62
CA THR A 136 -3.16 7.58 -3.05
C THR A 136 -2.01 6.70 -3.55
N SER A 137 -1.01 6.41 -2.72
CA SER A 137 0.10 5.53 -3.08
C SER A 137 -0.38 4.11 -3.28
N VAL A 138 -1.19 3.58 -2.35
CA VAL A 138 -1.80 2.24 -2.50
C VAL A 138 -2.72 2.21 -3.71
N GLU A 139 -3.67 3.13 -3.85
CA GLU A 139 -4.59 3.18 -5.01
C GLU A 139 -3.84 3.21 -6.34
N LYS A 140 -2.76 3.99 -6.44
CA LYS A 140 -1.93 4.09 -7.65
C LYS A 140 -1.29 2.76 -8.02
N GLU A 141 -0.73 2.03 -7.06
CA GLU A 141 -0.07 0.74 -7.31
C GLU A 141 -1.08 -0.40 -7.52
N MET A 142 -2.30 -0.26 -7.00
CA MET A 142 -3.39 -1.24 -7.16
C MET A 142 -4.18 -1.06 -8.45
N LYS A 143 -4.27 0.16 -9.00
CA LYS A 143 -5.00 0.47 -10.24
C LYS A 143 -4.63 -0.40 -11.45
N PRO A 144 -3.33 -0.66 -11.75
CA PRO A 144 -2.94 -1.45 -12.92
C PRO A 144 -3.12 -2.97 -12.74
N LEU A 145 -3.47 -3.44 -11.54
CA LEU A 145 -3.69 -4.88 -11.34
C LEU A 145 -4.83 -5.36 -12.26
N PRO A 146 -4.70 -6.58 -12.82
CA PRO A 146 -5.77 -7.22 -13.61
C PRO A 146 -7.13 -7.08 -12.93
N ARG A 147 -8.18 -6.81 -13.73
CA ARG A 147 -9.54 -6.63 -13.20
C ARG A 147 -9.99 -7.81 -12.35
N SER A 148 -9.59 -9.03 -12.71
CA SER A 148 -9.84 -10.25 -11.93
C SER A 148 -9.33 -10.11 -10.49
N ILE A 149 -8.10 -9.62 -10.30
CA ILE A 149 -7.50 -9.40 -8.97
C ILE A 149 -8.23 -8.28 -8.23
N ARG A 150 -8.54 -7.16 -8.91
CA ARG A 150 -9.27 -6.03 -8.28
C ARG A 150 -10.67 -6.42 -7.81
N VAL A 151 -11.42 -7.18 -8.61
CA VAL A 151 -12.77 -7.65 -8.24
C VAL A 151 -12.70 -8.52 -6.98
N HIS A 152 -11.72 -9.41 -6.90
CA HIS A 152 -11.51 -10.22 -5.70
C HIS A 152 -11.17 -9.36 -4.48
N ILE A 153 -10.31 -8.36 -4.62
CA ILE A 153 -10.00 -7.42 -3.54
C ILE A 153 -11.26 -6.68 -3.06
N THR A 154 -12.09 -6.17 -3.97
CA THR A 154 -13.34 -5.50 -3.62
C THR A 154 -14.32 -6.44 -2.92
N MET A 155 -14.45 -7.69 -3.37
CA MET A 155 -15.27 -8.70 -2.70
C MET A 155 -14.78 -8.98 -1.27
N VAL A 156 -13.48 -9.12 -1.08
CA VAL A 156 -12.87 -9.33 0.24
C VAL A 156 -13.06 -8.12 1.14
N ALA A 157 -12.82 -6.90 0.63
CA ALA A 157 -13.01 -5.66 1.38
C ALA A 157 -14.44 -5.56 1.93
N ARG A 158 -15.45 -5.80 1.08
CA ARG A 158 -16.87 -5.85 1.48
C ARG A 158 -17.14 -6.90 2.57
N ARG A 159 -16.62 -8.12 2.43
CA ARG A 159 -16.78 -9.19 3.44
C ARG A 159 -16.14 -8.86 4.79
N THR A 160 -15.02 -8.12 4.78
CA THR A 160 -14.31 -7.71 6.01
C THR A 160 -14.84 -6.43 6.66
N GLY A 161 -15.89 -5.81 6.11
CA GLY A 161 -16.48 -4.59 6.65
C GLY A 161 -15.75 -3.29 6.28
N LEU A 162 -14.82 -3.33 5.33
CA LEU A 162 -14.24 -2.12 4.73
C LEU A 162 -15.26 -1.55 3.73
N LYS A 163 -16.12 -0.64 4.21
CA LYS A 163 -17.08 0.09 3.35
C LYS A 163 -16.33 1.20 2.61
N GLY A 164 -16.37 1.20 1.27
CA GLY A 164 -15.92 2.33 0.43
C GLY A 164 -14.59 2.17 -0.34
N ALA A 165 -14.16 0.94 -0.63
CA ALA A 165 -13.04 0.66 -1.56
C ALA A 165 -13.49 0.62 -3.02
#